data_AF-A0A7S1PJG8-F1
#
_entry.id   AF-A0A7S1PJG8-F1
#
_cell.length_a   1.000
_cell.length_b   1.000
_cell.length_c   1.000
_cell.angle_alpha   90.00
_cell.angle_beta   90.00
_cell.angle_gamma   90.00
#
_symmetry.space_group_name_H-M   'P 1'
#
loop_
_entity.id
_entity.type
_entity.pdbx_description
1 polymer ?
#
loop_
_entity_poly.entity_id
_entity_poly.type
_entity_poly.pdbx_seq_one_letter_code
_entity_poly.pdbx_strand_id
1 'polypeptide(L)'
;TPFLVECTKPCYAATEKLTMQDAFASEGCSEVRGVRLGEVLEVIEGPRKEVLGNAMRARGKATSDGAIGWFTIRSKQGEDTVTPGKSTFSCKQSIALTNDMNIKDCKV
;
A
#
# COMPACT_ATOMS: atom_id res chain seq x y z
N THR A 1 17.92 -12.20 0.10
CA THR A 1 19.15 -11.75 0.82
C THR A 1 18.98 -12.09 2.30
N PRO A 2 19.99 -11.99 3.18
CA PRO A 2 19.84 -12.35 4.59
C PRO A 2 18.75 -11.54 5.33
N PHE A 3 18.46 -10.33 4.83
CA PHE A 3 17.63 -9.33 5.52
C PHE A 3 16.27 -9.12 4.86
N LEU A 4 16.12 -9.44 3.57
CA LEU A 4 14.88 -9.26 2.82
C LEU A 4 14.27 -10.62 2.46
N VAL A 5 12.99 -10.77 2.79
CA VAL A 5 12.17 -11.91 2.40
C VAL A 5 11.16 -11.44 1.37
N GLU A 6 11.05 -12.17 0.27
CA GLU A 6 10.04 -11.91 -0.75
C GLU A 6 8.64 -12.14 -0.17
N CYS A 7 7.75 -11.17 -0.36
CA CYS A 7 6.36 -11.27 0.01
C CYS A 7 5.54 -11.65 -1.20
N THR A 8 4.92 -12.82 -1.14
CA THR A 8 4.02 -13.31 -2.21
C THR A 8 2.66 -12.63 -2.20
N LYS A 9 2.35 -11.87 -1.15
CA LYS A 9 1.08 -11.16 -1.05
C LYS A 9 1.07 -9.96 -2.00
N PRO A 10 -0.02 -9.75 -2.75
CA PRO A 10 -0.15 -8.60 -3.62
C PRO A 10 -0.12 -7.31 -2.81
N CYS A 11 0.66 -6.34 -3.28
CA CYS A 11 0.80 -5.03 -2.64
C CYS A 11 0.54 -3.92 -3.66
N TYR A 12 0.01 -2.80 -3.17
CA TYR A 12 -0.13 -1.55 -3.93
C TYR A 12 0.71 -0.46 -3.29
N ALA A 13 1.32 0.40 -4.10
CA ALA A 13 1.95 1.64 -3.66
C ALA A 13 1.06 2.83 -4.06
N ALA A 14 0.78 3.72 -3.12
CA ALA A 14 -0.03 4.91 -3.38
C ALA A 14 0.71 5.88 -4.32
N THR A 15 0.09 6.27 -5.44
CA THR A 15 0.65 7.25 -6.39
C THR A 15 0.28 8.69 -6.04
N GLU A 16 -0.66 8.86 -5.12
CA GLU A 16 -1.09 10.13 -4.56
C GLU A 16 -1.59 9.94 -3.13
N LYS A 17 -1.93 11.04 -2.46
CA LYS A 17 -2.54 10.98 -1.13
C LYS A 17 -3.98 10.47 -1.27
N LEU A 18 -4.30 9.37 -0.60
CA LEU A 18 -5.65 8.79 -0.59
C LEU A 18 -6.13 8.55 0.84
N THR A 19 -7.42 8.27 1.01
CA THR A 19 -7.99 7.96 2.32
C THR A 19 -8.36 6.48 2.39
N MET A 20 -8.00 5.86 3.52
CA MET A 20 -8.45 4.54 3.91
C MET A 20 -9.74 4.65 4.71
N GLN A 21 -10.75 3.85 4.35
CA GLN A 21 -12.11 3.90 4.86
C GLN A 21 -12.48 2.59 5.57
N ASP A 22 -13.44 2.63 6.50
CA ASP A 22 -13.82 1.48 7.30
C ASP A 22 -14.72 0.47 6.53
N ALA A 23 -15.37 0.93 5.46
CA ALA A 23 -16.34 0.15 4.69
C ALA A 23 -16.02 0.07 3.18
N PHE A 24 -16.60 -0.95 2.54
CA PHE A 24 -16.48 -1.17 1.09
C PHE A 24 -17.15 -0.05 0.29
N ALA A 25 -18.29 0.47 0.74
CA ALA A 25 -18.93 1.62 0.10
C ALA A 25 -18.06 2.87 0.28
N SER A 26 -17.90 3.65 -0.78
CA SER A 26 -17.21 4.95 -0.74
C SER A 26 -18.09 6.07 -0.19
N GLU A 27 -19.41 5.86 -0.18
CA GLU A 27 -20.40 6.78 0.36
C GLU A 27 -20.91 6.28 1.71
N GLY A 28 -21.02 7.18 2.69
CA GLY A 28 -21.51 6.86 4.04
C GLY A 28 -20.53 6.10 4.94
N CYS A 29 -19.26 5.93 4.52
CA CYS A 29 -18.20 5.32 5.32
C CYS A 29 -17.44 6.34 6.16
N SER A 30 -16.76 5.87 7.21
CA SER A 30 -15.86 6.69 8.01
C SER A 30 -14.42 6.56 7.53
N GLU A 31 -13.64 7.62 7.73
CA GLU A 31 -12.20 7.58 7.48
C GLU A 31 -11.49 6.84 8.62
N VAL A 32 -10.69 5.83 8.27
CA VAL A 32 -9.77 5.17 9.21
C VAL A 32 -8.52 6.03 9.36
N ARG A 33 -7.89 6.40 8.24
CA ARG A 33 -6.72 7.28 8.17
C ARG A 33 -6.38 7.71 6.74
N GLY A 34 -5.57 8.74 6.59
CA GLY A 34 -4.98 9.13 5.31
C GLY A 34 -3.71 8.35 4.98
N VAL A 35 -3.61 7.81 3.76
CA VAL A 35 -2.45 7.11 3.20
C VAL A 35 -1.56 8.11 2.46
N ARG A 36 -0.26 8.07 2.73
CA ARG A 36 0.71 9.01 2.13
C ARG A 36 1.13 8.57 0.73
N LEU A 37 1.57 9.53 -0.09
CA LEU A 37 2.25 9.25 -1.35
C LEU A 37 3.40 8.26 -1.13
N GLY A 38 3.47 7.22 -1.98
CA GLY A 38 4.50 6.19 -1.93
C GLY A 38 4.29 5.13 -0.84
N GLU A 39 3.24 5.25 -0.02
CA GLU A 39 2.98 4.29 1.04
C GLU A 39 2.48 2.95 0.47
N VAL A 40 2.98 1.85 1.04
CA VAL A 40 2.66 0.49 0.59
C VAL A 40 1.52 -0.11 1.41
N LEU A 41 0.52 -0.63 0.71
CA LEU A 41 -0.65 -1.32 1.24
C LEU A 41 -0.61 -2.79 0.82
N GLU A 42 -0.56 -3.71 1.79
CA GLU A 42 -0.70 -5.14 1.57
C GLU A 42 -2.19 -5.46 1.32
N VAL A 43 -2.52 -6.08 0.19
CA VAL A 43 -3.90 -6.41 -0.16
C VAL A 43 -4.39 -7.59 0.68
N ILE A 44 -5.51 -7.38 1.36
CA ILE A 44 -6.26 -8.41 2.11
C ILE A 44 -7.42 -8.92 1.26
N GLU A 45 -8.11 -8.02 0.56
CA GLU A 45 -9.32 -8.36 -0.21
C GLU A 45 -9.46 -7.48 -1.45
N GLY A 46 -9.98 -8.04 -2.54
CA GLY A 46 -10.22 -7.35 -3.81
C GLY A 46 -9.12 -7.58 -4.84
N PRO A 47 -9.14 -6.85 -5.97
CA PRO A 47 -9.99 -5.69 -6.27
C PRO A 47 -11.48 -6.04 -6.50
N ARG A 48 -12.39 -5.16 -6.04
CA ARG A 48 -13.84 -5.28 -6.19
C ARG A 48 -14.42 -3.99 -6.79
N LYS A 49 -15.36 -4.11 -7.72
CA LYS A 49 -16.08 -2.97 -8.30
C LYS A 49 -17.22 -2.54 -7.39
N GLU A 50 -17.22 -1.29 -6.98
CA GLU A 50 -18.35 -0.65 -6.31
C GLU A 50 -19.34 -0.17 -7.37
N VAL A 51 -20.60 -0.61 -7.29
CA VAL A 51 -21.62 -0.28 -8.30
C VAL A 51 -22.07 1.17 -8.17
N LEU A 52 -22.46 1.59 -6.96
CA LEU A 52 -22.95 2.95 -6.69
C LEU A 52 -21.85 3.99 -6.86
N GLY A 53 -20.66 3.70 -6.32
CA GLY A 53 -19.50 4.56 -6.47
C GLY A 53 -18.81 4.48 -7.82
N ASN A 54 -19.12 3.51 -8.70
CA ASN A 54 -18.40 3.25 -9.95
C ASN A 54 -16.85 3.27 -9.79
N ALA A 55 -16.34 2.74 -8.68
CA ALA A 55 -14.92 2.74 -8.35
C ALA A 55 -14.39 1.31 -8.20
N MET A 56 -13.10 1.10 -8.43
CA MET A 56 -12.43 -0.16 -8.05
C MET A 56 -11.80 0.04 -6.68
N ARG A 57 -12.11 -0.85 -5.74
CA ARG A 57 -11.64 -0.76 -4.36
C ARG A 57 -11.02 -2.06 -3.89
N ALA A 58 -10.11 -1.97 -2.94
CA ALA A 58 -9.56 -3.11 -2.23
C ALA A 58 -9.47 -2.83 -0.75
N ARG A 59 -9.47 -3.89 0.05
CA ARG A 59 -9.17 -3.83 1.47
C ARG A 59 -7.70 -4.17 1.65
N GLY A 60 -6.98 -3.37 2.42
CA GLY A 60 -5.56 -3.61 2.66
C GLY A 60 -5.09 -3.16 4.03
N LYS A 61 -3.88 -3.60 4.36
CA LYS A 61 -3.14 -3.23 5.56
C LYS A 61 -2.02 -2.26 5.19
N ALA A 62 -1.98 -1.10 5.81
CA ALA A 62 -0.86 -0.19 5.69
C ALA A 62 0.38 -0.80 6.32
N THR A 63 1.49 -0.80 5.57
CA THR A 63 2.78 -1.34 6.05
C THR A 63 3.45 -0.44 7.08
N SER A 64 3.08 0.85 7.13
CA SER A 64 3.71 1.84 8.01
C SER A 64 3.24 1.76 9.47
N ASP A 65 1.95 1.48 9.71
CA ASP A 65 1.33 1.49 11.03
C ASP A 65 0.43 0.26 11.30
N GLY A 66 0.22 -0.60 10.31
CA GLY A 66 -0.63 -1.78 10.43
C GLY A 66 -2.13 -1.52 10.34
N ALA A 67 -2.57 -0.30 10.07
CA ALA A 67 -3.99 0.02 9.96
C ALA A 67 -4.65 -0.72 8.78
N ILE A 68 -5.89 -1.17 8.97
CA ILE A 68 -6.65 -1.94 7.98
C ILE A 68 -7.89 -1.17 7.56
N GLY A 69 -8.13 -1.12 6.25
CA GLY A 69 -9.34 -0.53 5.70
C GLY A 69 -9.38 -0.62 4.19
N TRP A 70 -10.43 -0.03 3.62
CA TRP A 70 -10.70 0.03 2.20
C TRP A 70 -10.05 1.25 1.57
N PHE A 71 -9.46 1.07 0.41
CA PHE A 71 -8.90 2.15 -0.38
C PHE A 71 -9.35 2.02 -1.83
N THR A 72 -9.40 3.15 -2.50
CA THR A 72 -9.68 3.21 -3.93
C THR A 72 -8.42 2.80 -4.70
N ILE A 73 -8.59 1.90 -5.67
CA ILE A 73 -7.58 1.55 -6.67
C ILE A 73 -7.76 2.42 -7.91
N ARG A 74 -9.02 2.51 -8.36
CA ARG A 74 -9.42 3.31 -9.52
C ARG A 74 -10.62 4.17 -9.16
N SER A 75 -10.52 5.47 -9.38
CA SER A 75 -11.56 6.45 -9.06
C SER A 75 -12.78 6.30 -9.97
N LYS A 76 -13.87 7.02 -9.64
CA LYS A 76 -15.10 7.06 -10.46
C LYS A 76 -14.83 7.56 -11.90
N GLN A 77 -13.77 8.36 -12.07
CA GLN A 77 -13.35 8.97 -13.34
C GLN A 77 -12.40 8.05 -14.14
N GLY A 78 -12.04 6.89 -13.60
CA GLY A 78 -11.18 5.92 -14.27
C GLY A 78 -9.67 6.09 -14.00
N GLU A 79 -9.29 7.02 -13.12
CA GLU A 79 -7.89 7.28 -12.78
C GLU A 79 -7.40 6.32 -11.70
N ASP A 80 -6.20 5.77 -11.89
CA ASP A 80 -5.56 4.87 -10.92
C ASP A 80 -4.84 5.67 -9.83
N THR A 81 -5.25 5.47 -8.57
CA THR A 81 -4.70 6.17 -7.40
C THR A 81 -3.58 5.39 -6.71
N VAL A 82 -3.32 4.17 -7.20
CA VAL A 82 -2.28 3.25 -6.71
C VAL A 82 -1.66 2.47 -7.86
N THR A 83 -0.43 1.99 -7.66
CA THR A 83 0.28 1.14 -8.62
C THR A 83 0.56 -0.24 -8.01
N PRO A 84 0.33 -1.35 -8.73
CA PRO A 84 0.65 -2.68 -8.24
C PRO A 84 2.17 -2.85 -8.13
N GLY A 85 2.63 -3.36 -6.99
CA GLY A 85 4.03 -3.72 -6.79
C GLY A 85 4.42 -4.90 -7.69
N LYS A 86 5.51 -4.78 -8.44
CA LYS A 86 6.02 -5.88 -9.29
C LYS A 86 6.68 -6.99 -8.48
N SER A 87 7.46 -6.61 -7.47
CA SER A 87 8.09 -7.50 -6.51
C SER A 87 8.20 -6.74 -5.19
N THR A 88 7.68 -7.31 -4.11
CA THR A 88 7.65 -6.67 -2.80
C THR A 88 8.45 -7.50 -1.82
N PHE A 89 9.34 -6.86 -1.08
CA PHE A 89 10.16 -7.50 -0.06
C PHE A 89 9.83 -6.91 1.31
N SER A 90 9.71 -7.75 2.31
CA SER A 90 9.67 -7.32 3.71
C SER A 90 11.04 -7.50 4.35
N CYS A 91 11.44 -6.49 5.13
CA CYS A 91 12.67 -6.53 5.92
C CYS A 91 12.45 -7.40 7.16
N LYS A 92 13.15 -8.53 7.26
CA LYS A 92 13.08 -9.47 8.38
C LYS A 92 13.94 -9.03 9.57
N GLN A 93 14.99 -8.27 9.31
CA GLN A 93 15.94 -7.84 10.33
C GLN A 93 16.41 -6.41 10.04
N SER A 94 16.34 -5.55 11.06
CA SER A 94 16.81 -4.17 10.98
C SER A 94 18.27 -4.12 10.55
N ILE A 95 18.55 -3.36 9.50
CA ILE A 95 19.89 -3.09 9.01
C ILE A 95 19.98 -1.60 8.64
N ALA A 96 21.16 -1.01 8.82
CA ALA A 96 21.40 0.36 8.37
C ALA A 96 21.19 0.44 6.85
N LEU A 97 20.43 1.44 6.40
CA LEU A 97 20.36 1.77 4.98
C LEU A 97 21.69 2.37 4.59
N THR A 98 22.45 1.66 3.76
CA THR A 98 23.73 2.11 3.25
C THR A 98 23.57 2.59 1.81
N ASN A 99 24.24 3.69 1.48
CA ASN A 99 24.35 4.18 0.11
C ASN A 99 25.27 3.29 -0.75
N ASP A 100 26.08 2.44 -0.10
CA ASP A 100 27.03 1.53 -0.73
C ASP A 100 26.74 0.06 -0.36
N MET A 101 27.11 -0.85 -1.27
CA MET A 101 26.99 -2.30 -1.05
C MET A 101 27.90 -2.82 0.06
N ASN A 102 28.98 -2.09 0.37
CA ASN A 102 29.92 -2.44 1.43
C ASN A 102 29.75 -1.50 2.62
N ILE A 103 29.31 -2.06 3.75
CA ILE A 103 29.10 -1.30 4.99
C ILE A 103 30.37 -0.61 5.49
N LYS A 104 31.55 -1.10 5.10
CA LYS A 104 32.84 -0.50 5.48
C LYS A 104 33.15 0.79 4.72
N ASP A 105 32.55 0.97 3.54
CA ASP A 105 32.82 2.10 2.65
C ASP A 105 31.78 3.22 2.80
N CYS A 106 30.79 3.02 3.69
CA CYS A 106 29.72 3.98 3.92
C CYS A 106 30.22 5.19 4.72
N LYS A 107 30.02 6.38 4.17
CA LYS A 107 30.16 7.65 4.89
C LYS A 107 28.84 7.95 5.60
N VAL A 108 28.89 8.05 6.91
CA VAL A 108 27.77 8.53 7.75
C VAL A 108 27.46 9.99 7.48
#